data_AF-A0A0C5VWD9-F1
#
_entry.id   AF-A0A0C5VWD9-F1
#
_cell.length_a   1.000
_cell.length_b   1.000
_cell.length_c   1.000
_cell.angle_alpha   90.00
_cell.angle_beta   90.00
_cell.angle_gamma   90.00
#
_symmetry.space_group_name_H-M   'P 1'
#
loop_
_entity.id
_entity.type
_entity.pdbx_description
1 polymer ?
#
loop_
_entity_poly.entity_id
_entity_poly.type
_entity_poly.pdbx_seq_one_letter_code
_entity_poly.pdbx_strand_id
1 'polypeptide(L)'
;MKSLSISLFILLFTTSLIAQNQHKFVSLKEKKTGKRLELIAVNKDSISYDVFLRVTTDDYRRTSLRPILKTLPPNSETKLLTMVLLDGKAGIYNSTFIVNEVSYDFSLRKDKQDINFKIDESLKNKTITMFTKDHCVLCNDLKTILNNNGLKYQEYNISNDTLNLIRLANELKTNKIKETSHLPVFKINDSLYTKIESKSDLLEAVREKL
;
A
#
# COMPACT_ATOMS: atom_id res chain seq x y z
N MET A 1 -17.65 31.32 40.22
CA MET A 1 -16.68 30.32 39.74
C MET A 1 -17.29 28.98 39.27
N LYS A 2 -18.62 28.79 39.26
CA LYS A 2 -19.25 27.53 38.79
C LYS A 2 -19.64 27.54 37.30
N SER A 3 -19.85 28.72 36.69
CA SER A 3 -20.23 28.86 35.27
C SER A 3 -19.05 28.76 34.30
N LEU A 4 -17.83 29.09 34.73
CA LEU A 4 -16.63 29.06 33.88
C LEU A 4 -16.14 27.62 33.62
N SER A 5 -16.29 26.71 34.58
CA SER A 5 -15.89 25.31 34.43
C SER A 5 -16.80 24.50 33.50
N ILE A 6 -18.07 24.91 33.31
CA ILE A 6 -19.01 24.20 32.42
C ILE A 6 -18.70 24.50 30.95
N SER A 7 -18.27 25.72 30.63
CA SER A 7 -17.89 26.11 29.26
C SER A 7 -16.64 25.38 28.76
N LEU A 8 -15.68 25.08 29.66
CA LEU A 8 -14.45 24.37 29.31
C LEU A 8 -14.70 22.87 29.01
N PHE A 9 -15.70 22.26 29.65
CA PHE A 9 -16.04 20.84 29.42
C PHE A 9 -16.75 20.62 28.08
N ILE A 10 -17.50 21.63 27.60
CA ILE A 10 -18.20 21.58 26.30
C ILE A 10 -17.21 21.75 25.13
N LEU A 11 -16.13 22.52 25.32
CA LEU A 11 -15.10 22.72 24.29
C LEU A 11 -14.22 21.48 24.05
N LEU A 12 -14.03 20.64 25.08
CA LEU A 12 -13.20 19.43 24.99
C LEU A 12 -13.91 18.25 24.29
N PHE A 13 -15.25 18.29 24.15
CA PHE A 13 -16.00 17.20 23.52
C PHE A 13 -16.11 17.30 21.99
N THR A 14 -15.91 18.49 21.41
CA THR A 14 -16.15 18.71 19.97
C THR A 14 -14.95 18.38 19.07
N THR A 15 -13.75 18.17 19.63
CA THR A 15 -12.54 17.90 18.82
C THR A 15 -12.34 16.42 18.47
N SER A 16 -13.18 15.51 18.97
CA SER A 16 -13.05 14.06 18.73
C SER A 16 -13.82 13.52 17.51
N LEU A 17 -14.54 14.36 16.78
CA LEU A 17 -15.44 13.92 15.69
C LEU A 17 -14.82 13.84 14.29
N ILE A 18 -13.54 14.17 14.11
CA ILE A 18 -12.86 14.10 12.80
C ILE A 18 -11.83 12.97 12.80
N ALA A 19 -12.31 11.74 12.99
CA ALA A 19 -11.48 10.55 12.80
C ALA A 19 -12.19 9.60 11.84
N GLN A 20 -12.07 9.84 10.53
CA GLN A 20 -12.43 8.85 9.53
C GLN A 20 -11.37 8.79 8.42
N ASN A 21 -10.52 7.76 8.52
CA ASN A 21 -9.93 6.98 7.43
C ASN A 21 -9.62 7.72 6.11
N GLN A 22 -8.83 8.78 6.16
CA GLN A 22 -8.19 9.31 4.96
C GLN A 22 -6.91 8.50 4.71
N HIS A 23 -7.02 7.50 3.84
CA HIS A 23 -5.85 6.81 3.32
C HIS A 23 -5.10 7.75 2.35
N LYS A 24 -3.76 7.79 2.44
CA LYS A 24 -2.92 8.76 1.71
C LYS A 24 -3.16 8.75 0.20
N PHE A 25 -3.41 7.57 -0.38
CA PHE A 25 -3.54 7.38 -1.82
C PHE A 25 -4.91 6.91 -2.31
N VAL A 26 -5.81 6.55 -1.38
CA VAL A 26 -7.13 5.98 -1.72
C VAL A 26 -8.22 6.78 -1.05
N SER A 27 -9.22 7.19 -1.83
CA SER A 27 -10.35 7.97 -1.31
C SER A 27 -11.68 7.48 -1.84
N LEU A 28 -12.74 7.76 -1.07
CA LEU A 28 -14.12 7.53 -1.48
C LEU A 28 -14.71 8.86 -1.97
N LYS A 29 -15.16 8.90 -3.22
CA LYS A 29 -15.82 10.04 -3.84
C LYS A 29 -17.31 9.76 -4.01
N GLU A 30 -18.09 10.83 -3.92
CA GLU A 30 -19.51 10.82 -4.19
C GLU A 30 -19.81 11.47 -5.54
N LYS A 31 -20.71 10.87 -6.31
CA LYS A 31 -21.24 11.46 -7.54
C LYS A 31 -22.76 11.40 -7.53
N LYS A 32 -23.41 12.57 -7.39
CA LYS A 32 -24.88 12.68 -7.41
C LYS A 32 -25.38 13.01 -8.82
N THR A 33 -26.42 12.33 -9.26
CA THR A 33 -27.08 12.57 -10.56
C THR A 33 -28.59 12.37 -10.39
N GLY A 34 -29.32 13.48 -10.25
CA GLY A 34 -30.73 13.47 -9.88
C GLY A 34 -30.94 12.78 -8.52
N LYS A 35 -31.81 11.76 -8.49
CA LYS A 35 -32.04 10.92 -7.29
C LYS A 35 -30.94 9.87 -7.06
N ARG A 36 -30.01 9.66 -8.00
CA ARG A 36 -28.95 8.65 -7.87
C ARG A 36 -27.71 9.23 -7.17
N LEU A 37 -27.12 8.47 -6.26
CA LEU A 37 -25.84 8.74 -5.62
C LEU A 37 -24.91 7.54 -5.87
N GLU A 38 -23.78 7.78 -6.53
CA GLU A 38 -22.74 6.78 -6.75
C GLU A 38 -21.57 7.01 -5.79
N LEU A 39 -21.12 5.92 -5.16
CA LEU A 39 -19.90 5.89 -4.36
C LEU A 39 -18.79 5.23 -5.19
N ILE A 40 -17.72 5.99 -5.41
CA ILE A 40 -16.61 5.64 -6.29
C ILE A 40 -15.34 5.67 -5.46
N ALA A 41 -14.61 4.56 -5.42
CA ALA A 41 -13.27 4.56 -4.83
C ALA A 41 -12.24 4.95 -5.88
N VAL A 42 -11.32 5.82 -5.49
CA VAL A 42 -10.26 6.35 -6.35
C VAL A 42 -8.93 5.97 -5.75
N ASN A 43 -8.16 5.22 -6.51
CA ASN A 43 -6.79 4.87 -6.20
C ASN A 43 -5.85 5.72 -7.06
N LYS A 44 -5.13 6.64 -6.42
CA LYS A 44 -4.11 7.48 -7.08
C LYS A 44 -2.70 6.89 -6.97
N ASP A 45 -2.58 5.71 -6.37
CA ASP A 45 -1.31 5.03 -6.25
C ASP A 45 -1.04 4.15 -7.46
N SER A 46 0.22 3.78 -7.57
CA SER A 46 0.80 2.79 -8.47
C SER A 46 0.58 1.33 -8.03
N ILE A 47 -0.01 1.07 -6.86
CA ILE A 47 -0.27 -0.30 -6.37
C ILE A 47 -1.76 -0.55 -6.17
N SER A 48 -2.15 -1.82 -6.07
CA SER A 48 -3.54 -2.19 -5.79
C SER A 48 -3.86 -2.13 -4.29
N TYR A 49 -5.14 -1.89 -3.97
CA TYR A 49 -5.65 -1.86 -2.60
C TYR A 49 -6.91 -2.70 -2.46
N ASP A 50 -7.06 -3.41 -1.34
CA ASP A 50 -8.33 -4.02 -0.99
C ASP A 50 -9.15 -3.06 -0.15
N VAL A 51 -10.38 -2.82 -0.58
CA VAL A 51 -11.29 -1.93 0.13
C VAL A 51 -12.53 -2.65 0.62
N PHE A 52 -12.91 -2.30 1.84
CA PHE A 52 -14.18 -2.65 2.44
C PHE A 52 -15.06 -1.41 2.49
N LEU A 53 -16.26 -1.50 1.94
CA LEU A 53 -17.29 -0.47 2.05
C LEU A 53 -18.56 -1.05 2.64
N ARG A 54 -18.95 -0.57 3.82
CA ARG A 54 -20.28 -0.76 4.37
C ARG A 54 -21.02 0.57 4.36
N VAL A 55 -22.27 0.54 3.91
CA VAL A 55 -23.17 1.69 3.98
C VAL A 55 -24.39 1.30 4.81
N THR A 56 -24.95 2.24 5.56
CA THR A 56 -26.22 2.10 6.28
C THR A 56 -27.07 3.34 6.07
N THR A 57 -28.33 3.16 5.69
CA THR A 57 -29.24 4.25 5.35
C THR A 57 -30.67 3.74 5.27
N ASP A 58 -31.63 4.58 5.69
CA ASP A 58 -33.07 4.38 5.49
C ASP A 58 -33.63 5.32 4.40
N ASP A 59 -32.77 6.20 3.86
CA ASP A 59 -33.15 7.25 2.92
C ASP A 59 -32.93 6.84 1.46
N TYR A 60 -32.08 5.84 1.22
CA TYR A 60 -31.78 5.34 -0.12
C TYR A 60 -32.15 3.87 -0.32
N ARG A 61 -32.72 3.58 -1.50
CA ARG A 61 -32.77 2.22 -2.03
C ARG A 61 -31.40 1.80 -2.56
N ARG A 62 -30.98 0.58 -2.22
CA ARG A 62 -29.70 -0.01 -2.64
C ARG A 62 -29.90 -1.34 -3.35
N THR A 63 -29.03 -1.64 -4.30
CA THR A 63 -29.03 -2.93 -5.02
C THR A 63 -28.61 -4.10 -4.11
N SER A 64 -27.77 -3.83 -3.10
CA SER A 64 -27.33 -4.83 -2.12
C SER A 64 -27.16 -4.19 -0.75
N LEU A 65 -27.63 -4.88 0.29
CA LEU A 65 -27.41 -4.54 1.69
C LEU A 65 -26.05 -5.04 2.21
N ARG A 66 -25.43 -5.98 1.50
CA ARG A 66 -24.15 -6.58 1.91
C ARG A 66 -23.03 -5.54 1.83
N PRO A 67 -22.03 -5.60 2.71
CA PRO A 67 -20.79 -4.86 2.53
C PRO A 67 -20.09 -5.26 1.23
N ILE A 68 -19.37 -4.32 0.64
CA ILE A 68 -18.60 -4.50 -0.58
C ILE A 68 -17.15 -4.74 -0.18
N LEU A 69 -16.58 -5.83 -0.70
CA LEU A 69 -15.15 -6.12 -0.68
C LEU A 69 -14.67 -6.07 -2.13
N LYS A 70 -13.70 -5.22 -2.44
CA LYS A 70 -13.21 -5.07 -3.80
C LYS A 70 -11.75 -4.65 -3.85
N THR A 71 -11.00 -5.24 -4.76
CA THR A 71 -9.65 -4.80 -5.09
C THR A 71 -9.71 -3.64 -6.08
N LEU A 72 -9.01 -2.55 -5.76
CA LEU A 72 -8.83 -1.37 -6.60
C LEU A 72 -7.53 -1.51 -7.39
N PRO A 73 -7.59 -1.53 -8.73
CA PRO A 73 -6.38 -1.48 -9.55
C PRO A 73 -5.57 -0.19 -9.31
N PRO A 74 -4.28 -0.16 -9.66
CA PRO A 74 -3.48 1.05 -9.68
C PRO A 74 -4.12 2.14 -10.54
N ASN A 75 -3.94 3.41 -10.17
CA ASN A 75 -4.34 4.58 -10.95
C ASN A 75 -5.75 4.49 -11.54
N SER A 76 -6.72 4.07 -10.73
CA SER A 76 -8.06 3.74 -11.21
C SER A 76 -9.18 4.38 -10.40
N GLU A 77 -10.33 4.56 -11.04
CA GLU A 77 -11.59 4.87 -10.38
C GLU A 77 -12.54 3.67 -10.52
N THR A 78 -12.98 3.13 -9.39
CA THR A 78 -13.85 1.96 -9.36
C THR A 78 -15.15 2.31 -8.66
N LYS A 79 -16.27 2.19 -9.40
CA LYS A 79 -17.60 2.29 -8.80
C LYS A 79 -17.83 1.12 -7.85
N LEU A 80 -18.18 1.45 -6.60
CA LEU A 80 -18.47 0.48 -5.55
C LEU A 80 -19.98 0.28 -5.39
N LEU A 81 -20.73 1.37 -5.26
CA LEU A 81 -22.16 1.32 -4.96
C LEU A 81 -22.93 2.41 -5.71
N THR A 82 -24.14 2.08 -6.14
CA THR A 82 -25.15 3.06 -6.57
C THR A 82 -26.35 2.98 -5.64
N MET A 83 -26.80 4.14 -5.19
CA MET A 83 -27.92 4.33 -4.29
C MET A 83 -28.97 5.23 -4.96
N VAL A 84 -30.25 5.03 -4.69
CA VAL A 84 -31.34 5.86 -5.24
C VAL A 84 -32.16 6.43 -4.10
N LEU A 85 -32.23 7.75 -4.01
CA LEU A 85 -32.96 8.48 -2.98
C LEU A 85 -34.45 8.13 -3.05
N LEU A 86 -35.02 7.78 -1.89
CA LEU A 86 -36.45 7.55 -1.73
C LEU A 86 -37.21 8.87 -1.63
N ASP A 87 -38.47 8.86 -2.04
CA ASP A 87 -39.30 10.05 -2.03
C ASP A 87 -39.57 10.56 -0.60
N GLY A 88 -39.47 11.88 -0.41
CA GLY A 88 -39.66 12.53 0.88
C GLY A 88 -38.52 12.34 1.90
N LYS A 89 -37.38 11.75 1.50
CA LYS A 89 -36.22 11.53 2.36
C LYS A 89 -35.13 12.60 2.17
N ALA A 90 -34.35 12.85 3.21
CA ALA A 90 -33.32 13.89 3.23
C ALA A 90 -32.02 13.47 2.50
N GLY A 91 -31.81 12.15 2.36
CA GLY A 91 -30.61 11.59 1.72
C GLY A 91 -29.46 11.40 2.68
N ILE A 92 -29.76 10.97 3.91
CA ILE A 92 -28.74 10.71 4.93
C ILE A 92 -28.27 9.26 4.84
N TYR A 93 -26.95 9.06 4.88
CA TYR A 93 -26.34 7.74 4.98
C TYR A 93 -25.04 7.81 5.79
N ASN A 94 -24.71 6.69 6.43
CA ASN A 94 -23.40 6.50 7.06
C ASN A 94 -22.59 5.51 6.23
N SER A 95 -21.28 5.71 6.17
CA SER A 95 -20.36 4.79 5.53
C SER A 95 -19.20 4.42 6.45
N THR A 96 -18.76 3.17 6.32
CA THR A 96 -17.50 2.68 6.85
C THR A 96 -16.66 2.26 5.67
N PHE A 97 -15.61 3.03 5.39
CA PHE A 97 -14.66 2.77 4.33
C PHE A 97 -13.32 2.44 4.96
N ILE A 98 -12.83 1.23 4.70
CA ILE A 98 -11.56 0.73 5.20
C ILE A 98 -10.72 0.39 3.98
N VAL A 99 -9.50 0.92 3.95
CA VAL A 99 -8.51 0.67 2.91
C VAL A 99 -7.39 -0.12 3.54
N ASN A 100 -7.12 -1.30 2.99
CA ASN A 100 -5.94 -2.06 3.30
C ASN A 100 -5.06 -2.07 2.06
N GLU A 101 -3.77 -1.83 2.23
CA GLU A 101 -2.80 -2.32 1.26
C GLU A 101 -3.09 -3.81 1.06
N VAL A 102 -3.07 -4.28 -0.19
CA VAL A 102 -3.15 -5.73 -0.43
C VAL A 102 -1.93 -6.34 0.25
N SER A 103 -2.12 -6.80 1.49
CA SER A 103 -1.11 -7.58 2.18
C SER A 103 -1.02 -8.88 1.42
N TYR A 104 0.16 -9.17 0.89
CA TYR A 104 0.49 -10.48 0.36
C TYR A 104 0.56 -11.44 1.54
N ASP A 105 -0.60 -11.80 2.10
CA ASP A 105 -0.74 -12.86 3.07
C ASP A 105 -0.48 -14.16 2.31
N PHE A 106 0.73 -14.66 2.46
CA PHE A 106 1.19 -15.91 1.88
C PHE A 106 0.56 -17.07 2.67
N SER A 107 -0.77 -17.18 2.65
CA SER A 107 -1.41 -18.45 2.95
C SER A 107 -1.44 -19.27 1.66
N LEU A 108 -0.38 -20.08 1.50
CA LEU A 108 -0.38 -21.22 0.59
C LEU A 108 -1.58 -22.13 0.95
N ARG A 109 -2.75 -21.85 0.37
CA ARG A 109 -3.74 -22.90 0.14
C ARG A 109 -3.41 -23.49 -1.22
N LYS A 110 -2.89 -24.72 -1.19
CA LYS A 110 -2.37 -25.48 -2.33
C LYS A 110 -3.48 -25.94 -3.30
N ASP A 111 -4.70 -25.42 -3.11
CA ASP A 111 -5.91 -25.93 -3.73
C ASP A 111 -6.88 -24.76 -3.94
N LYS A 112 -6.59 -23.94 -4.96
CA LYS A 112 -7.58 -23.42 -5.92
C LYS A 112 -6.91 -22.60 -7.01
N GLN A 113 -7.28 -22.94 -8.24
CA GLN A 113 -6.91 -22.29 -9.49
C GLN A 113 -7.21 -20.79 -9.47
N ASP A 114 -6.30 -20.05 -10.11
CA ASP A 114 -6.44 -18.69 -10.64
C ASP A 114 -6.83 -17.56 -9.67
N ILE A 115 -5.94 -17.27 -8.73
CA ILE A 115 -5.77 -15.88 -8.27
C ILE A 115 -4.59 -15.32 -9.04
N ASN A 116 -4.87 -14.61 -10.14
CA ASN A 116 -3.86 -13.95 -10.93
C ASN A 116 -3.34 -12.74 -10.14
N PHE A 117 -2.35 -12.97 -9.27
CA PHE A 117 -1.61 -11.94 -8.55
C PHE A 117 -0.84 -11.09 -9.56
N LYS A 118 -1.48 -10.05 -10.09
CA LYS A 118 -0.79 -9.02 -10.88
C LYS A 118 -0.08 -8.06 -9.94
N ILE A 119 1.14 -8.43 -9.58
CA ILE A 119 2.16 -7.42 -9.29
C ILE A 119 2.23 -6.54 -10.51
N ASP A 120 2.07 -5.24 -10.28
CA ASP A 120 1.99 -4.24 -11.33
C ASP A 120 3.16 -4.43 -12.31
N GLU A 121 2.85 -4.48 -13.61
CA GLU A 121 3.84 -4.63 -14.68
C GLU A 121 4.90 -3.51 -14.61
N SER A 122 4.54 -2.35 -14.05
CA SER A 122 5.45 -1.23 -13.77
C SER A 122 6.62 -1.61 -12.86
N LEU A 123 6.42 -2.52 -11.90
CA LEU A 123 7.46 -3.00 -10.98
C LEU A 123 8.41 -3.98 -11.67
N LYS A 124 7.93 -4.76 -12.65
CA LYS A 124 8.72 -5.78 -13.36
C LYS A 124 9.78 -5.22 -14.30
N ASN A 125 9.63 -3.96 -14.72
CA ASN A 125 10.55 -3.30 -15.65
C ASN A 125 11.75 -2.61 -14.97
N LYS A 126 11.82 -2.60 -13.64
CA LYS A 126 12.92 -1.97 -12.90
C LYS A 126 14.19 -2.82 -12.95
N THR A 127 15.34 -2.16 -13.09
CA THR A 127 16.63 -2.84 -12.96
C THR A 127 17.00 -2.89 -11.48
N ILE A 128 16.85 -4.07 -10.87
CA ILE A 128 17.21 -4.32 -9.48
C ILE A 128 18.57 -5.03 -9.46
N THR A 129 19.53 -4.47 -8.76
CA THR A 129 20.81 -5.11 -8.47
C THR A 129 20.95 -5.26 -6.96
N MET A 130 21.29 -6.46 -6.51
CA MET A 130 21.47 -6.78 -5.09
C MET A 130 22.92 -7.18 -4.85
N PHE A 131 23.57 -6.50 -3.92
CA PHE A 131 24.90 -6.83 -3.45
C PHE A 131 24.80 -7.62 -2.15
N THR A 132 25.38 -8.82 -2.13
CA THR A 132 25.27 -9.78 -1.03
C THR A 132 26.64 -10.20 -0.53
N LYS A 133 26.68 -10.85 0.64
CA LYS A 133 27.86 -11.57 1.14
C LYS A 133 27.48 -12.98 1.52
N ASP A 134 28.50 -13.81 1.67
CA ASP A 134 28.36 -15.14 2.27
C ASP A 134 27.77 -15.02 3.69
N HIS A 135 26.98 -16.02 4.06
CA HIS A 135 26.30 -16.10 5.35
C HIS A 135 25.34 -14.92 5.64
N CYS A 136 24.76 -14.33 4.60
CA CYS A 136 23.71 -13.32 4.73
C CYS A 136 22.32 -13.97 4.85
N VAL A 137 21.82 -14.10 6.08
CA VAL A 137 20.50 -14.68 6.37
C VAL A 137 19.38 -13.88 5.66
N LEU A 138 19.40 -12.56 5.81
CA LEU A 138 18.42 -11.64 5.22
C LEU A 138 18.40 -11.68 3.69
N CYS A 139 19.52 -12.00 3.04
CA CYS A 139 19.61 -12.04 1.58
C CYS A 139 18.71 -13.14 0.99
N ASN A 140 18.61 -14.31 1.64
CA ASN A 140 17.80 -15.41 1.12
C ASN A 140 16.30 -15.09 1.17
N ASP A 141 15.84 -14.45 2.24
CA ASP A 141 14.46 -14.03 2.40
C ASP A 141 14.08 -12.98 1.35
N LEU A 142 14.95 -11.99 1.13
CA LEU A 142 14.73 -10.94 0.14
C LEU A 142 14.78 -11.46 -1.31
N LYS A 143 15.67 -12.42 -1.63
CA LYS A 143 15.64 -13.13 -2.93
C LYS A 143 14.32 -13.84 -3.15
N THR A 144 13.83 -14.54 -2.14
CA THR A 144 12.55 -15.25 -2.20
C THR A 144 11.42 -14.27 -2.49
N ILE A 145 11.42 -13.10 -1.84
CA ILE A 145 10.47 -12.03 -2.13
C ILE A 145 10.60 -11.57 -3.59
N LEU A 146 11.77 -11.23 -4.08
CA LEU A 146 11.95 -10.78 -5.47
C LEU A 146 11.46 -11.81 -6.49
N ASN A 147 11.86 -13.08 -6.32
CA ASN A 147 11.49 -14.18 -7.21
C ASN A 147 9.98 -14.46 -7.18
N ASN A 148 9.39 -14.56 -5.99
CA ASN A 148 7.95 -14.79 -5.84
C ASN A 148 7.14 -13.64 -6.42
N ASN A 149 7.74 -12.44 -6.49
CA ASN A 149 7.12 -11.28 -7.09
C ASN A 149 7.40 -11.12 -8.60
N GLY A 150 8.08 -12.09 -9.23
CA GLY A 150 8.46 -12.02 -10.64
C GLY A 150 9.35 -10.83 -10.98
N LEU A 151 10.04 -10.26 -9.98
CA LEU A 151 10.96 -9.16 -10.14
C LEU A 151 12.31 -9.70 -10.56
N LYS A 152 12.76 -9.30 -11.75
CA LYS A 152 14.10 -9.66 -12.23
C LYS A 152 15.13 -8.86 -11.46
N TYR A 153 16.18 -9.53 -10.99
CA TYR A 153 17.30 -8.88 -10.33
C TYR A 153 18.64 -9.51 -10.74
N GLN A 154 19.69 -8.72 -10.63
CA GLN A 154 21.08 -9.18 -10.70
C GLN A 154 21.63 -9.30 -9.30
N GLU A 155 22.36 -10.38 -9.00
CA GLU A 155 23.05 -10.55 -7.73
C GLU A 155 24.56 -10.49 -7.94
N TYR A 156 25.24 -9.75 -7.06
CA TYR A 156 26.69 -9.74 -6.96
C TYR A 156 27.11 -10.09 -5.53
N ASN A 157 27.74 -11.25 -5.35
CA ASN A 157 28.32 -11.62 -4.08
C ASN A 157 29.70 -10.96 -3.95
N ILE A 158 29.85 -10.07 -2.97
CA ILE A 158 31.07 -9.27 -2.75
C ILE A 158 32.04 -9.88 -1.73
N SER A 159 31.76 -11.07 -1.20
CA SER A 159 32.66 -11.74 -0.23
C SER A 159 34.06 -11.95 -0.79
N ASN A 160 34.15 -12.39 -2.05
CA ASN A 160 35.41 -12.72 -2.72
C ASN A 160 35.58 -11.99 -4.06
N ASP A 161 34.65 -11.10 -4.42
CA ASP A 161 34.68 -10.34 -5.66
C ASP A 161 35.17 -8.90 -5.41
N THR A 162 36.47 -8.71 -5.58
CA THR A 162 37.12 -7.42 -5.33
C THR A 162 36.66 -6.34 -6.31
N LEU A 163 36.29 -6.69 -7.54
CA LEU A 163 35.84 -5.74 -8.56
C LEU A 163 34.46 -5.18 -8.21
N ASN A 164 33.51 -6.06 -7.85
CA ASN A 164 32.17 -5.63 -7.45
C ASN A 164 32.17 -4.92 -6.10
N LEU A 165 33.07 -5.28 -5.19
CA LEU A 165 33.29 -4.55 -3.95
C LEU A 165 33.77 -3.11 -4.21
N ILE A 166 34.76 -2.93 -5.10
CA ILE A 166 35.27 -1.60 -5.48
C ILE A 166 34.18 -0.79 -6.19
N ARG A 167 33.42 -1.42 -7.09
CA ARG A 167 32.28 -0.76 -7.76
C ARG A 167 31.28 -0.22 -6.74
N LEU A 168 30.89 -1.04 -5.78
CA LEU A 168 29.96 -0.65 -4.71
C LEU A 168 30.55 0.47 -3.83
N ALA A 169 31.85 0.41 -3.52
CA ALA A 169 32.57 1.43 -2.74
C ALA A 169 32.55 2.80 -3.42
N ASN A 170 32.79 2.82 -4.73
CA ASN A 170 32.73 4.03 -5.54
C ASN A 170 31.30 4.59 -5.59
N GLU A 171 30.30 3.74 -5.80
CA GLU A 171 28.90 4.15 -5.86
C GLU A 171 28.39 4.72 -4.51
N LEU A 172 28.80 4.12 -3.39
CA LEU A 172 28.48 4.59 -2.05
C LEU A 172 29.37 5.75 -1.56
N LYS A 173 30.35 6.17 -2.36
CA LYS A 173 31.38 7.18 -2.00
C LYS A 173 32.04 6.87 -0.65
N THR A 174 32.29 5.59 -0.34
CA THR A 174 32.83 5.15 0.95
C THR A 174 33.82 3.99 0.80
N ASN A 175 34.91 4.04 1.57
CA ASN A 175 35.92 2.98 1.62
C ASN A 175 35.68 1.96 2.75
N LYS A 176 34.62 2.13 3.54
CA LYS A 176 34.33 1.31 4.74
C LYS A 176 33.41 0.11 4.51
N ILE A 177 33.24 -0.35 3.27
CA ILE A 177 32.30 -1.46 2.95
C ILE A 177 32.70 -2.79 3.61
N LYS A 178 34.00 -3.01 3.84
CA LYS A 178 34.48 -4.24 4.50
C LYS A 178 34.06 -4.35 5.97
N GLU A 179 33.70 -3.26 6.63
CA GLU A 179 33.42 -3.24 8.08
C GLU A 179 31.95 -2.99 8.43
N THR A 180 31.08 -2.68 7.46
CA THR A 180 29.72 -2.25 7.77
C THR A 180 28.69 -3.36 7.53
N SER A 181 27.97 -3.67 8.59
CA SER A 181 26.89 -4.66 8.76
C SER A 181 25.64 -4.41 7.90
N HIS A 182 25.70 -3.59 6.85
CA HIS A 182 24.53 -3.10 6.10
C HIS A 182 24.31 -3.82 4.76
N LEU A 183 24.61 -5.12 4.71
CA LEU A 183 24.29 -5.98 3.57
C LEU A 183 22.99 -6.76 3.86
N PRO A 184 22.11 -6.95 2.86
CA PRO A 184 22.29 -6.61 1.45
C PRO A 184 22.11 -5.13 1.11
N VAL A 185 22.82 -4.66 0.09
CA VAL A 185 22.60 -3.34 -0.53
C VAL A 185 21.85 -3.52 -1.84
N PHE A 186 20.80 -2.74 -2.04
CA PHE A 186 20.04 -2.74 -3.28
C PHE A 186 20.33 -1.48 -4.09
N LYS A 187 20.61 -1.67 -5.37
CA LYS A 187 20.55 -0.61 -6.37
C LYS A 187 19.29 -0.81 -7.19
N ILE A 188 18.38 0.14 -7.10
CA ILE A 188 17.12 0.14 -7.84
C ILE A 188 17.20 1.31 -8.81
N ASN A 189 17.28 1.01 -10.10
CA ASN A 189 17.69 1.95 -11.14
C ASN A 189 19.04 2.61 -10.76
N ASP A 190 19.07 3.91 -10.52
CA ASP A 190 20.29 4.66 -10.17
C ASP A 190 20.40 5.00 -8.67
N SER A 191 19.49 4.49 -7.83
CA SER A 191 19.45 4.80 -6.39
C SER A 191 19.89 3.61 -5.54
N LEU A 192 20.71 3.89 -4.52
CA LEU A 192 21.23 2.89 -3.58
C LEU A 192 20.46 2.91 -2.26
N TYR A 193 20.15 1.72 -1.77
CA TYR A 193 19.42 1.45 -0.54
C TYR A 193 20.24 0.51 0.33
N THR A 194 20.70 1.03 1.46
CA THR A 194 21.58 0.32 2.41
C THR A 194 20.89 -0.05 3.73
N LYS A 195 19.64 0.41 3.92
CA LYS A 195 18.85 0.20 5.14
C LYS A 195 17.61 -0.65 4.88
N ILE A 196 17.80 -1.75 4.16
CA ILE A 196 16.72 -2.71 3.94
C ILE A 196 16.90 -3.81 4.98
N GLU A 197 16.13 -3.72 6.06
CA GLU A 197 16.19 -4.66 7.18
C GLU A 197 15.01 -5.64 7.17
N SER A 198 13.95 -5.29 6.44
CA SER A 198 12.71 -6.06 6.38
C SER A 198 12.10 -6.12 4.97
N LYS A 199 11.10 -6.99 4.82
CA LYS A 199 10.27 -7.09 3.62
C LYS A 199 9.57 -5.77 3.29
N SER A 200 9.07 -5.05 4.29
CA SER A 200 8.40 -3.77 4.06
C SER A 200 9.37 -2.73 3.49
N ASP A 201 10.59 -2.68 4.01
CA ASP A 201 11.60 -1.71 3.56
C ASP A 201 12.01 -1.97 2.11
N LEU A 202 12.14 -3.24 1.70
CA LEU A 202 12.42 -3.59 0.31
C LEU A 202 11.27 -3.17 -0.59
N LEU A 203 10.03 -3.49 -0.22
CA LEU A 203 8.86 -3.14 -1.01
C LEU A 203 8.69 -1.62 -1.11
N GLU A 204 8.92 -0.89 -0.03
CA GLU A 204 8.90 0.57 0.01
C GLU A 204 10.00 1.16 -0.88
N ALA A 205 11.24 0.67 -0.79
CA ALA A 205 12.35 1.12 -1.63
C ALA A 205 12.07 0.91 -3.14
N VAL A 206 11.46 -0.22 -3.51
CA VAL A 206 11.05 -0.49 -4.90
C VAL A 206 9.89 0.45 -5.32
N ARG A 207 8.98 0.78 -4.39
CA ARG A 207 7.83 1.67 -4.60
C ARG A 207 8.24 3.15 -4.74
N GLU A 208 9.19 3.65 -3.94
CA GLU A 208 9.62 5.07 -3.92
C GLU A 208 10.15 5.61 -5.27
N LYS A 209 10.51 4.73 -6.19
CA LYS A 209 11.08 5.09 -7.50
C LYS A 209 10.12 4.86 -8.67
N LEU A 210 8.83 4.66 -8.39
CA LEU A 210 7.75 4.70 -9.39
C LEU A 210 7.45 6.14 -9.78
#